data_AF-A0AAW7GVU5-F1
#
_entry.id   AF-A0AAW7GVU5-F1
#
_cell.length_a   1.000
_cell.length_b   1.000
_cell.length_c   1.000
_cell.angle_alpha   90.00
_cell.angle_beta   90.00
_cell.angle_gamma   90.00
#
_symmetry.space_group_name_H-M   'P 1'
#
loop_
_entity.id
_entity.type
_entity.pdbx_description
1 polymer ?
#
loop_
_entity_poly.entity_id
_entity_poly.type
_entity_poly.pdbx_seq_one_letter_code
_entity_poly.pdbx_strand_id
1 'polypeptide(L)'
;MKKTTVAIIGMGPRGLSILERICAQHAQRKQNEHINIVIVDKNAMGVGAHSLSQPDHLLVNTVACQITLFGDATVKNAGSFRSGPCFHQWANEQGYKNVDGRYLKDVAGKPIDANDYLPRRLLGEYLNWFYHEIIKSLPDNISVTQINQQANNILIQDDAKSIIVLEDSQRVVADYVYLTTGHSDNAKTFDDHLVERFIANNYKKNERLDYYSTPYPINNLNKITAESNVIVQGIGLTAYDVISQLTIGRGGKFSREDGELRYHPSGKEPGIFIYST
;
A
#
# COMPACT_ATOMS: atom_id res chain seq x y z
N MET A 1 14.76 33.40 -13.14
CA MET A 1 15.12 31.97 -12.96
C MET A 1 14.02 31.12 -13.56
N LYS A 2 14.34 30.07 -14.32
CA LYS A 2 13.32 29.19 -14.89
C LYS A 2 12.71 28.38 -13.75
N LYS A 3 11.41 28.56 -13.51
CA LYS A 3 10.64 27.79 -12.52
C LYS A 3 9.95 26.66 -13.27
N THR A 4 10.21 25.42 -12.88
CA THR A 4 9.57 24.24 -13.47
C THR A 4 8.67 23.60 -12.42
N THR A 5 7.41 23.36 -12.77
CA THR A 5 6.44 22.69 -11.92
C THR A 5 6.27 21.25 -12.36
N VAL A 6 6.55 20.31 -11.45
CA VAL A 6 6.39 18.87 -11.67
C VAL A 6 5.28 18.38 -10.76
N ALA A 7 4.24 17.78 -11.31
CA ALA A 7 3.22 17.11 -10.52
C ALA A 7 3.51 15.62 -10.37
N ILE A 8 3.30 15.06 -9.18
CA ILE A 8 3.31 13.63 -8.91
C ILE A 8 1.91 13.26 -8.41
N ILE A 9 1.19 12.45 -9.19
CA ILE A 9 -0.18 12.02 -8.87
C ILE A 9 -0.13 10.58 -8.34
N GLY A 10 -0.40 10.44 -7.05
CA GLY A 10 -0.18 9.22 -6.26
C GLY A 10 1.20 9.24 -5.60
N MET A 11 1.22 9.28 -4.27
CA MET A 11 2.40 9.29 -3.41
C MET A 11 2.52 7.98 -2.63
N GLY A 12 2.40 6.86 -3.35
CA GLY A 12 2.80 5.54 -2.86
C GLY A 12 4.29 5.23 -3.14
N PRO A 13 4.73 3.96 -3.07
CA PRO A 13 6.13 3.56 -3.27
C PRO A 13 6.77 4.09 -4.57
N ARG A 14 6.01 4.13 -5.68
CA ARG A 14 6.50 4.67 -6.95
C ARG A 14 6.63 6.19 -6.94
N GLY A 15 5.65 6.90 -6.39
CA GLY A 15 5.72 8.36 -6.22
C GLY A 15 6.89 8.77 -5.33
N LEU A 16 7.13 8.01 -4.24
CA LEU A 16 8.29 8.20 -3.36
C LEU A 16 9.61 8.00 -4.09
N SER A 17 9.73 6.94 -4.89
CA SER A 17 10.94 6.67 -5.68
C SER A 17 11.23 7.82 -6.64
N ILE A 18 10.19 8.38 -7.30
CA ILE A 18 10.34 9.52 -8.21
C ILE A 18 10.77 10.77 -7.43
N LEU A 19 10.08 11.10 -6.34
CA LEU A 19 10.41 12.26 -5.50
C LEU A 19 11.85 12.19 -5.01
N GLU A 20 12.27 11.04 -4.50
CA GLU A 20 13.62 10.83 -4.00
C GLU A 20 14.67 10.95 -5.11
N ARG A 21 14.43 10.36 -6.29
CA ARG A 21 15.35 10.48 -7.43
C ARG A 21 15.46 11.91 -7.94
N ILE A 22 14.36 12.68 -7.99
CA ILE A 22 14.39 14.10 -8.34
C ILE A 22 15.30 14.86 -7.36
N CYS A 23 15.11 14.65 -6.05
CA CYS A 23 15.91 15.30 -5.01
C CYS A 23 17.39 14.93 -5.10
N ALA A 24 17.70 13.63 -5.22
CA ALA A 24 19.07 13.12 -5.29
C ALA A 24 19.84 13.64 -6.53
N GLN A 25 19.16 13.75 -7.68
CA GLN A 25 19.79 14.27 -8.91
C GLN A 25 19.98 15.79 -8.91
N HIS A 26 19.11 16.54 -8.23
CA HIS A 26 19.18 18.01 -8.21
C HIS A 26 20.02 18.57 -7.06
N ALA A 27 20.30 17.78 -6.03
CA ALA A 27 21.26 18.15 -4.98
C ALA A 27 22.65 18.53 -5.52
N GLN A 28 23.01 18.09 -6.73
CA GLN A 28 24.31 18.36 -7.37
C GLN A 28 24.23 19.31 -8.58
N ARG A 29 23.05 19.85 -8.91
CA ARG A 29 22.86 20.75 -10.06
C ARG A 29 23.00 22.22 -9.67
N LYS A 30 23.30 23.07 -10.65
CA LYS A 30 23.52 24.51 -10.46
C LYS A 30 22.28 25.18 -9.85
N GLN A 31 22.49 26.07 -8.88
CA GLN A 31 21.46 26.80 -8.11
C GLN A 31 20.50 27.70 -8.92
N ASN A 32 20.65 27.79 -10.26
CA ASN A 32 19.88 28.72 -11.09
C ASN A 32 18.54 28.16 -11.59
N GLU A 33 18.20 26.91 -11.26
CA GLU A 33 16.94 26.25 -11.62
C GLU A 33 16.15 25.91 -10.37
N HIS A 34 14.88 26.35 -10.30
CA HIS A 34 13.98 26.08 -9.17
C HIS A 34 12.88 25.10 -9.60
N ILE A 35 12.76 23.98 -8.90
CA ILE A 35 11.72 22.98 -9.14
C ILE A 35 10.65 23.12 -8.06
N ASN A 36 9.40 23.27 -8.49
CA ASN A 36 8.24 23.17 -7.63
C ASN A 36 7.57 21.82 -7.85
N ILE A 37 7.61 20.94 -6.86
CA ILE A 37 6.93 19.65 -6.90
C ILE A 37 5.55 19.80 -6.28
N VAL A 38 4.50 19.45 -7.02
CA VAL A 38 3.13 19.37 -6.50
C VAL A 38 2.75 17.90 -6.36
N ILE A 39 2.48 17.47 -5.14
CA ILE A 39 2.09 16.10 -4.84
C ILE A 39 0.58 16.08 -4.64
N VAL A 40 -0.11 15.19 -5.37
CA VAL A 40 -1.55 14.98 -5.22
C VAL A 40 -1.81 13.52 -4.86
N ASP A 41 -2.29 13.27 -3.64
CA ASP A 41 -2.75 11.96 -3.18
C ASP A 41 -3.84 12.16 -2.14
N LYS A 42 -4.87 11.31 -2.11
CA LYS A 42 -5.95 11.36 -1.12
C LYS A 42 -5.61 10.62 0.18
N ASN A 43 -4.57 9.79 0.16
CA ASN A 43 -4.12 9.00 1.29
C ASN A 43 -3.00 9.71 2.05
N ALA A 44 -2.65 9.18 3.21
CA ALA A 44 -1.45 9.62 3.92
C ALA A 44 -0.21 9.52 3.01
N MET A 45 0.63 10.55 3.02
CA MET A 45 1.78 10.63 2.11
C MET A 45 2.73 9.43 2.31
N GLY A 46 3.17 8.84 1.21
CA GLY A 46 4.10 7.72 1.18
C GLY A 46 3.47 6.34 1.29
N VAL A 47 2.31 6.19 1.94
CA VAL A 47 1.78 4.87 2.31
C VAL A 47 1.27 4.05 1.11
N GLY A 48 0.80 4.73 0.05
CA GLY A 48 0.14 4.08 -1.09
C GLY A 48 -1.00 3.16 -0.65
N ALA A 49 -1.00 1.91 -1.10
CA ALA A 49 -2.01 0.91 -0.72
C ALA A 49 -1.80 0.30 0.68
N HIS A 50 -0.70 0.61 1.36
CA HIS A 50 -0.32 0.05 2.65
C HIS A 50 -0.77 0.97 3.79
N SER A 51 -2.08 1.11 3.98
CA SER A 51 -2.62 1.98 5.04
C SER A 51 -2.07 1.62 6.43
N LEU A 52 -1.80 2.65 7.23
CA LEU A 52 -1.34 2.52 8.62
C LEU A 52 -2.34 1.79 9.54
N SER A 53 -3.60 1.68 9.10
CA SER A 53 -4.68 1.00 9.81
C SER A 53 -4.96 -0.43 9.32
N GLN A 54 -4.13 -1.00 8.44
CA GLN A 54 -4.32 -2.38 7.99
C GLN A 54 -4.15 -3.37 9.17
N PRO A 55 -4.96 -4.44 9.24
CA PRO A 55 -4.80 -5.47 10.25
C PRO A 55 -3.44 -6.18 10.19
N ASP A 56 -2.90 -6.55 11.36
CA ASP A 56 -1.56 -7.14 11.49
C ASP A 56 -1.40 -8.51 10.81
N HIS A 57 -2.51 -9.22 10.60
CA HIS A 57 -2.50 -10.51 9.93
C HIS A 57 -2.32 -10.40 8.41
N LEU A 58 -2.42 -9.19 7.84
CA LEU A 58 -2.06 -8.95 6.44
C LEU A 58 -0.56 -8.71 6.36
N LEU A 59 0.18 -9.70 5.89
CA LEU A 59 1.63 -9.64 5.79
C LEU A 59 2.09 -9.17 4.41
N VAL A 60 3.27 -8.56 4.34
CA VAL A 60 3.98 -8.41 3.08
C VAL A 60 4.34 -9.80 2.53
N ASN A 61 4.47 -9.93 1.21
CA ASN A 61 4.80 -11.19 0.55
C ASN A 61 6.31 -11.34 0.26
N THR A 62 7.13 -10.41 0.75
CA THR A 62 8.59 -10.38 0.59
C THR A 62 9.21 -10.29 1.97
N VAL A 63 10.31 -11.01 2.20
CA VAL A 63 11.00 -10.98 3.50
C VAL A 63 11.52 -9.58 3.82
N ALA A 64 11.50 -9.20 5.10
CA ALA A 64 11.74 -7.83 5.53
C ALA A 64 13.08 -7.24 5.06
N CYS A 65 14.16 -8.03 5.04
CA CYS A 65 15.48 -7.53 4.66
C CYS A 65 15.63 -7.20 3.16
N GLN A 66 14.72 -7.71 2.31
CA GLN A 66 14.75 -7.47 0.86
C GLN A 66 13.97 -6.23 0.43
N ILE A 67 13.23 -5.59 1.34
CA ILE A 67 12.45 -4.40 1.05
C ILE A 67 13.25 -3.16 1.44
N THR A 68 13.55 -2.29 0.47
CA THR A 68 14.23 -1.01 0.72
C THR A 68 13.78 0.06 -0.26
N LEU A 69 13.72 1.31 0.20
CA LEU A 69 13.59 2.50 -0.66
C LEU A 69 14.94 3.20 -0.93
N PHE A 70 16.01 2.75 -0.27
CA PHE A 70 17.35 3.27 -0.50
C PHE A 70 18.05 2.45 -1.57
N GLY A 71 18.44 3.12 -2.65
CA GLY A 71 19.28 2.52 -3.69
C GLY A 71 20.74 2.40 -3.25
N ASP A 72 21.47 1.50 -3.89
CA ASP A 72 22.90 1.30 -3.68
C ASP A 72 23.68 1.27 -5.00
N ALA A 73 24.99 1.06 -4.91
CA ALA A 73 25.91 1.05 -6.05
C ALA A 73 25.63 -0.06 -7.09
N THR A 74 24.74 -1.02 -6.82
CA THR A 74 24.35 -2.04 -7.80
C THR A 74 23.44 -1.49 -8.90
N VAL A 75 22.79 -0.34 -8.67
CA VAL A 75 21.92 0.31 -9.66
C VAL A 75 22.73 1.15 -10.64
N LYS A 76 22.79 0.69 -11.90
CA LYS A 76 23.53 1.40 -12.96
C LYS A 76 22.88 2.75 -13.29
N ASN A 77 23.71 3.77 -13.54
CA ASN A 77 23.29 5.12 -13.98
C ASN A 77 22.32 5.86 -13.05
N ALA A 78 22.24 5.50 -11.77
CA ALA A 78 21.29 6.13 -10.84
C ALA A 78 21.75 7.46 -10.23
N GLY A 79 22.99 7.90 -10.52
CA GLY A 79 23.56 9.13 -9.98
C GLY A 79 23.86 8.99 -8.49
N SER A 80 23.56 10.03 -7.72
CA SER A 80 23.79 10.03 -6.27
C SER A 80 22.78 9.18 -5.52
N PHE A 81 23.25 8.50 -4.47
CA PHE A 81 22.42 7.67 -3.60
C PHE A 81 22.31 8.30 -2.22
N ARG A 82 21.12 8.18 -1.64
CA ARG A 82 20.94 8.32 -0.20
C ARG A 82 21.12 6.95 0.43
N SER A 83 21.97 6.85 1.44
CA SER A 83 22.05 5.66 2.29
C SER A 83 20.96 5.69 3.36
N GLY A 84 20.50 4.51 3.76
CA GLY A 84 19.57 4.37 4.87
C GLY A 84 19.14 2.93 5.08
N PRO A 85 18.35 2.67 6.13
CA PRO A 85 17.98 1.33 6.54
C PRO A 85 17.00 0.68 5.54
N CYS A 86 17.19 -0.61 5.28
CA CYS A 86 16.12 -1.42 4.70
C CYS A 86 14.97 -1.59 5.71
N PHE A 87 13.83 -2.10 5.27
CA PHE A 87 12.62 -2.22 6.09
C PHE A 87 12.84 -3.04 7.37
N HIS A 88 13.61 -4.13 7.30
CA HIS A 88 14.03 -4.93 8.47
C HIS A 88 14.82 -4.12 9.50
N GLN A 89 15.84 -3.39 9.05
CA GLN A 89 16.70 -2.59 9.91
C GLN A 89 15.89 -1.47 10.55
N TRP A 90 15.10 -0.76 9.74
CA TRP A 90 14.22 0.31 10.19
C TRP A 90 13.24 -0.19 11.26
N ALA A 91 12.59 -1.33 11.07
CA ALA A 91 11.63 -1.84 12.04
C ALA A 91 12.28 -2.12 13.41
N ASN A 92 13.47 -2.73 13.40
CA ASN A 92 14.25 -2.94 14.63
C ASN A 92 14.68 -1.62 15.29
N GLU A 93 15.14 -0.64 14.50
CA GLU A 93 15.53 0.70 14.97
C GLU A 93 14.35 1.48 15.57
N GLN A 94 13.14 1.28 15.04
CA GLN A 94 11.91 1.88 15.59
C GLN A 94 11.40 1.17 16.87
N GLY A 95 12.10 0.14 17.34
CA GLY A 95 11.80 -0.60 18.55
C GLY A 95 10.77 -1.71 18.37
N TYR A 96 10.42 -2.10 17.13
CA TYR A 96 9.57 -3.26 16.90
C TYR A 96 10.31 -4.55 17.22
N LYS A 97 9.59 -5.48 17.85
CA LYS A 97 10.05 -6.81 18.25
C LYS A 97 9.02 -7.87 17.88
N ASN A 98 9.50 -9.09 17.67
CA ASN A 98 8.67 -10.27 17.53
C ASN A 98 8.27 -10.79 18.92
N VAL A 99 6.97 -10.74 19.21
CA VAL A 99 6.33 -11.20 20.45
C VAL A 99 5.33 -12.28 20.06
N ASP A 100 5.78 -13.54 20.09
CA ASP A 100 4.99 -14.73 19.73
C ASP A 100 4.31 -14.60 18.35
N GLY A 101 5.08 -14.18 17.34
CA GLY A 101 4.59 -14.04 15.95
C GLY A 101 3.84 -12.73 15.68
N ARG A 102 3.75 -11.83 16.66
CA ARG A 102 3.22 -10.47 16.49
C ARG A 102 4.36 -9.44 16.51
N TYR A 103 4.21 -8.36 15.77
CA TYR A 103 5.24 -7.33 15.63
C TYR A 103 4.81 -6.04 16.31
N LEU A 104 5.24 -5.90 17.56
CA LEU A 104 4.83 -4.84 18.49
C LEU A 104 6.06 -4.06 18.97
N LYS A 105 5.88 -2.80 19.36
CA LYS A 105 6.92 -2.08 20.08
C LYS A 105 7.00 -2.64 21.49
N ASP A 106 8.12 -3.27 21.81
CA ASP A 106 8.31 -3.98 23.08
C ASP A 106 9.79 -4.00 23.47
N VAL A 107 10.07 -4.13 24.77
CA VAL A 107 11.44 -4.15 25.31
C VAL A 107 11.99 -5.56 25.53
N ALA A 108 11.12 -6.55 25.73
CA ALA A 108 11.45 -7.93 26.08
C ALA A 108 11.29 -8.91 24.89
N GLY A 109 10.57 -8.51 23.85
CA GLY A 109 10.40 -9.28 22.63
C GLY A 109 11.71 -9.57 21.89
N LYS A 110 11.69 -10.58 21.02
CA LYS A 110 12.85 -10.95 20.22
C LYS A 110 13.09 -9.91 19.12
N PRO A 111 14.35 -9.63 18.73
CA PRO A 111 14.63 -8.85 17.52
C PRO A 111 13.89 -9.45 16.31
N ILE A 112 13.47 -8.58 15.40
CA ILE A 112 12.86 -9.03 14.13
C ILE A 112 13.96 -9.72 13.31
N ASP A 113 13.67 -10.92 12.80
CA ASP A 113 14.59 -11.67 11.96
C ASP A 113 14.63 -11.09 10.53
N ALA A 114 15.76 -11.22 9.84
CA ALA A 114 15.91 -10.74 8.47
C ALA A 114 14.90 -11.38 7.50
N ASN A 115 14.50 -12.62 7.77
CA ASN A 115 13.57 -13.40 6.95
C ASN A 115 12.11 -13.33 7.44
N ASP A 116 11.82 -12.51 8.44
CA ASP A 116 10.44 -12.32 8.91
C ASP A 116 9.58 -11.63 7.83
N TYR A 117 8.32 -12.05 7.75
CA TYR A 117 7.29 -11.39 6.96
C TYR A 117 6.51 -10.45 7.88
N LEU A 118 6.69 -9.14 7.70
CA LEU A 118 6.08 -8.13 8.57
C LEU A 118 4.68 -7.72 8.11
N PRO A 119 3.84 -7.17 9.00
CA PRO A 119 2.54 -6.66 8.62
C PRO A 119 2.64 -5.52 7.61
N ARG A 120 1.69 -5.45 6.67
CA ARG A 120 1.62 -4.40 5.65
C ARG A 120 1.46 -3.01 6.26
N ARG A 121 0.83 -2.85 7.43
CA ARG A 121 0.79 -1.54 8.10
C ARG A 121 2.19 -1.03 8.47
N LEU A 122 3.11 -1.92 8.87
CA LEU A 122 4.50 -1.53 9.19
C LEU A 122 5.23 -1.09 7.92
N LEU A 123 4.94 -1.73 6.77
CA LEU A 123 5.44 -1.25 5.49
C LEU A 123 4.90 0.16 5.20
N GLY A 124 3.60 0.39 5.43
CA GLY A 124 3.00 1.73 5.38
C GLY A 124 3.75 2.76 6.23
N GLU A 125 4.06 2.41 7.48
CA GLU A 125 4.84 3.26 8.39
C GLU A 125 6.26 3.53 7.87
N TYR A 126 6.95 2.52 7.33
CA TYR A 126 8.29 2.68 6.72
C TYR A 126 8.26 3.65 5.53
N LEU A 127 7.29 3.49 4.64
CA LEU A 127 7.13 4.35 3.46
C LEU A 127 6.77 5.79 3.87
N ASN A 128 5.88 5.95 4.85
CA ASN A 128 5.52 7.26 5.40
C ASN A 128 6.70 7.92 6.12
N TRP A 129 7.49 7.16 6.88
CA TRP A 129 8.72 7.66 7.49
C TRP A 129 9.70 8.15 6.42
N PHE A 130 9.94 7.34 5.37
CA PHE A 130 10.84 7.71 4.28
C PHE A 130 10.41 8.98 3.56
N TYR A 131 9.10 9.16 3.33
CA TYR A 131 8.54 10.40 2.81
C TYR A 131 9.02 11.62 3.61
N HIS A 132 8.83 11.58 4.93
CA HIS A 132 9.22 12.68 5.81
C HIS A 132 10.74 12.90 5.84
N GLU A 133 11.52 11.83 5.73
CA GLU A 133 12.98 11.95 5.62
C GLU A 133 13.40 12.67 4.33
N ILE A 134 12.72 12.46 3.20
CA ILE A 134 12.97 13.24 1.98
C ILE A 134 12.62 14.71 2.20
N ILE A 135 11.43 15.00 2.74
CA ILE A 135 10.94 16.38 2.94
C ILE A 135 11.85 17.18 3.89
N LYS A 136 12.40 16.55 4.94
CA LYS A 136 13.33 17.21 5.88
C LYS A 136 14.67 17.62 5.25
N SER A 137 15.01 17.05 4.10
CA SER A 137 16.34 17.20 3.48
C SER A 137 16.22 17.50 1.99
N LEU A 138 15.20 18.30 1.64
CA LEU A 138 15.03 18.84 0.31
C LEU A 138 16.24 19.71 -0.06
N PRO A 139 16.75 19.62 -1.30
CA PRO A 139 17.68 20.61 -1.83
C PRO A 139 17.08 22.02 -1.81
N ASP A 140 17.92 23.04 -1.60
CA ASP A 140 17.49 24.45 -1.49
C ASP A 140 16.70 24.96 -2.71
N ASN A 141 16.91 24.35 -3.88
CA ASN A 141 16.26 24.70 -5.13
C ASN A 141 15.00 23.89 -5.44
N ILE A 142 14.51 23.09 -4.48
CA ILE A 142 13.27 22.32 -4.58
C ILE A 142 12.28 22.78 -3.51
N SER A 143 11.07 23.12 -3.95
CA SER A 143 9.91 23.30 -3.06
C SER A 143 8.89 22.20 -3.29
N VAL A 144 8.19 21.78 -2.24
CA VAL A 144 7.13 20.77 -2.32
C VAL A 144 5.81 21.34 -1.80
N THR A 145 4.76 21.23 -2.61
CA THR A 145 3.38 21.50 -2.21
C THR A 145 2.62 20.18 -2.12
N GLN A 146 1.96 19.93 -0.99
CA GLN A 146 1.15 18.74 -0.77
C GLN A 146 -0.33 19.08 -0.93
N ILE A 147 -1.05 18.28 -1.71
CA ILE A 147 -2.50 18.37 -1.90
C ILE A 147 -3.10 17.03 -1.51
N ASN A 148 -3.78 17.02 -0.36
CA ASN A 148 -4.44 15.82 0.16
C ASN A 148 -5.84 15.66 -0.44
N GLN A 149 -5.92 15.41 -1.75
CA GLN A 149 -7.17 15.26 -2.51
C GLN A 149 -6.99 14.24 -3.63
N GLN A 150 -8.11 13.75 -4.17
CA GLN A 150 -8.11 12.97 -5.40
C GLN A 150 -7.99 13.87 -6.64
N ALA A 151 -7.12 13.49 -7.58
CA ALA A 151 -7.15 14.03 -8.95
C ALA A 151 -8.14 13.22 -9.80
N ASN A 152 -9.11 13.90 -10.41
CA ASN A 152 -10.16 13.25 -11.19
C ASN A 152 -9.93 13.32 -12.70
N ASN A 153 -9.16 14.31 -13.18
CA ASN A 153 -8.91 14.46 -14.61
C ASN A 153 -7.59 15.18 -14.90
N ILE A 154 -7.05 14.99 -16.10
CA ILE A 154 -5.89 15.71 -16.63
C ILE A 154 -6.21 16.17 -18.04
N LEU A 155 -6.06 17.47 -18.29
CA LEU A 155 -6.24 18.08 -19.60
C LEU A 155 -4.88 18.60 -20.08
N ILE A 156 -4.52 18.30 -21.33
CA ILE A 156 -3.31 18.82 -21.95
C ILE A 156 -3.67 20.13 -22.66
N GLN A 157 -2.90 21.18 -22.39
CA GLN A 157 -3.05 22.50 -23.00
C GLN A 157 -2.24 22.61 -24.31
N ASP A 158 -2.58 23.61 -25.13
CA ASP A 158 -1.87 23.89 -26.39
C ASP A 158 -0.39 24.26 -26.19
N ASP A 159 -0.02 24.79 -25.00
CA ASP A 159 1.37 25.07 -24.61
C ASP A 159 2.11 23.85 -24.03
N ALA A 160 1.54 22.66 -24.21
CA ALA A 160 2.00 21.36 -23.71
C ALA A 160 2.00 21.19 -22.18
N LYS A 161 1.46 22.15 -21.41
CA LYS A 161 1.27 21.98 -19.97
C LYS A 161 0.05 21.12 -19.65
N SER A 162 0.03 20.57 -18.44
CA SER A 162 -1.07 19.76 -17.94
C SER A 162 -1.87 20.51 -16.88
N ILE A 163 -3.20 20.53 -17.04
CA ILE A 163 -4.16 20.95 -16.01
C ILE A 163 -4.66 19.70 -15.29
N ILE A 164 -4.36 19.59 -14.01
CA ILE A 164 -4.87 18.54 -13.13
C ILE A 164 -6.12 19.09 -12.45
N VAL A 165 -7.24 18.39 -12.61
CA VAL A 165 -8.52 18.75 -11.99
C VAL A 165 -8.71 17.92 -10.74
N LEU A 166 -8.83 18.60 -9.59
CA LEU A 166 -9.05 17.99 -8.28
C LEU A 166 -10.53 17.68 -8.08
N GLU A 167 -10.84 16.89 -7.04
CA GLU A 167 -12.21 16.50 -6.72
C GLU A 167 -13.13 17.66 -6.34
N ASP A 168 -12.57 18.75 -5.80
CA ASP A 168 -13.26 20.00 -5.52
C ASP A 168 -13.36 20.94 -6.74
N SER A 169 -13.01 20.44 -7.94
CA SER A 169 -12.93 21.18 -9.20
C SER A 169 -11.84 22.25 -9.28
N GLN A 170 -10.99 22.41 -8.26
CA GLN A 170 -9.80 23.25 -8.36
C GLN A 170 -8.83 22.67 -9.39
N ARG A 171 -7.96 23.55 -9.91
CA ARG A 171 -7.06 23.23 -11.01
C ARG A 171 -5.62 23.54 -10.64
N VAL A 172 -4.74 22.57 -10.91
CA VAL A 172 -3.29 22.71 -10.75
C VAL A 172 -2.65 22.62 -12.12
N VAL A 173 -1.81 23.60 -12.47
CA VAL A 173 -1.05 23.60 -13.73
C VAL A 173 0.36 23.09 -13.47
N ALA A 174 0.84 22.16 -14.28
CA ALA A 174 2.19 21.61 -14.21
C ALA A 174 2.83 21.51 -15.60
N ASP A 175 4.16 21.70 -15.65
CA ASP A 175 4.95 21.52 -16.86
C ASP A 175 5.17 20.03 -17.17
N TYR A 176 5.30 19.21 -16.12
CA TYR A 176 5.45 17.77 -16.23
C TYR A 176 4.57 17.06 -15.21
N VAL A 177 4.08 15.86 -15.57
CA VAL A 177 3.25 15.04 -14.69
C VAL A 177 3.77 13.61 -14.66
N TYR A 178 3.95 13.07 -13.46
CA TYR A 178 4.15 11.65 -13.22
C TYR A 178 2.86 11.03 -12.68
N LEU A 179 2.38 9.99 -13.37
CA LEU A 179 1.27 9.15 -12.92
C LEU A 179 1.81 7.94 -12.15
N THR A 180 1.55 7.92 -10.85
CA THR A 180 1.97 6.86 -9.92
C THR A 180 0.80 6.38 -9.07
N THR A 181 -0.39 6.31 -9.68
CA THR A 181 -1.68 5.98 -9.06
C THR A 181 -1.86 4.51 -8.67
N GLY A 182 -0.92 3.64 -9.05
CA GLY A 182 -1.04 2.19 -8.83
C GLY A 182 -1.91 1.51 -9.89
N HIS A 183 -2.56 0.42 -9.50
CA HIS A 183 -3.40 -0.38 -10.39
C HIS A 183 -4.85 0.12 -10.40
N SER A 184 -5.50 0.03 -11.55
CA SER A 184 -6.92 0.32 -11.72
C SER A 184 -7.79 -0.86 -11.28
N ASP A 185 -9.05 -0.57 -10.97
CA ASP A 185 -10.06 -1.61 -10.77
C ASP A 185 -10.39 -2.30 -12.10
N ASN A 186 -10.69 -3.59 -12.03
CA ASN A 186 -11.17 -4.34 -13.19
C ASN A 186 -12.63 -3.97 -13.47
N ALA A 187 -12.96 -3.84 -14.76
CA ALA A 187 -14.35 -3.75 -15.18
C ALA A 187 -15.07 -5.06 -14.85
N LYS A 188 -16.35 -4.96 -14.45
CA LYS A 188 -17.19 -6.13 -14.24
C LYS A 188 -17.35 -6.91 -15.55
N THR A 189 -17.19 -8.22 -15.43
CA THR A 189 -17.44 -9.20 -16.48
C THR A 189 -18.93 -9.52 -16.59
N PHE A 190 -19.32 -10.25 -17.64
CA PHE A 190 -20.68 -10.74 -17.77
C PHE A 190 -21.07 -11.69 -16.61
N ASP A 191 -20.14 -12.54 -16.17
CA ASP A 191 -20.36 -13.47 -15.07
C ASP A 191 -20.61 -12.75 -13.74
N ASP A 192 -19.89 -11.65 -13.48
CA ASP A 192 -20.13 -10.79 -12.31
C ASP A 192 -21.59 -10.33 -12.26
N HIS A 193 -22.11 -9.87 -13.40
CA HIS A 193 -23.50 -9.43 -13.50
C HIS A 193 -24.51 -10.57 -13.34
N LEU A 194 -24.19 -11.78 -13.80
CA LEU A 194 -25.04 -12.96 -13.58
C LEU A 194 -25.13 -13.30 -12.09
N VAL A 195 -24.00 -13.28 -11.37
CA VAL A 195 -23.95 -13.55 -9.92
C VAL A 195 -24.72 -12.49 -9.15
N GLU A 196 -24.53 -11.20 -9.47
CA GLU A 196 -25.27 -10.10 -8.83
C GLU A 196 -26.78 -10.23 -9.02
N ARG A 197 -27.21 -10.57 -10.25
CA ARG A 197 -28.63 -10.81 -10.54
C ARG A 197 -29.18 -12.02 -9.79
N PHE A 198 -28.40 -13.09 -9.69
CA PHE A 198 -28.78 -14.27 -8.92
C PHE A 198 -28.99 -13.93 -7.44
N ILE A 199 -28.08 -13.15 -6.84
CA ILE A 199 -28.18 -12.71 -5.45
C ILE A 199 -29.42 -11.84 -5.24
N ALA A 200 -29.63 -10.82 -6.09
CA ALA A 200 -30.78 -9.93 -5.98
C ALA A 200 -32.11 -10.69 -6.02
N ASN A 201 -32.23 -11.71 -6.87
CA ASN A 201 -33.44 -12.53 -7.00
C ASN A 201 -33.66 -13.50 -5.83
N ASN A 202 -32.63 -13.83 -5.06
CA ASN A 202 -32.70 -14.84 -4.00
C ASN A 202 -32.45 -14.28 -2.59
N TYR A 203 -32.21 -12.98 -2.43
CA TYR A 203 -31.93 -12.34 -1.15
C TYR A 203 -33.00 -12.66 -0.08
N LYS A 204 -34.29 -12.62 -0.44
CA LYS A 204 -35.39 -12.95 0.50
C LYS A 204 -35.38 -14.41 0.99
N LYS A 205 -34.72 -15.31 0.27
CA LYS A 205 -34.59 -16.74 0.64
C LYS A 205 -33.34 -17.00 1.47
N ASN A 206 -32.30 -16.18 1.29
CA ASN A 206 -31.06 -16.25 2.04
C ASN A 206 -30.41 -14.86 2.09
N GLU A 207 -30.61 -14.17 3.22
CA GLU A 207 -30.10 -12.81 3.45
C GLU A 207 -28.57 -12.74 3.55
N ARG A 208 -27.88 -13.90 3.63
CA ARG A 208 -26.41 -14.00 3.63
C ARG A 208 -25.79 -14.14 2.25
N LEU A 209 -26.60 -14.20 1.18
CA LEU A 209 -26.08 -14.21 -0.19
C LEU A 209 -25.45 -12.87 -0.52
N ASP A 210 -24.17 -12.89 -0.89
CA ASP A 210 -23.40 -11.69 -1.20
C ASP A 210 -22.30 -12.00 -2.22
N TYR A 211 -21.83 -10.97 -2.92
CA TYR A 211 -20.76 -11.07 -3.91
C TYR A 211 -19.72 -9.97 -3.74
N TYR A 212 -18.47 -10.37 -3.62
CA TYR A 212 -17.33 -9.47 -3.47
C TYR A 212 -16.45 -9.60 -4.71
N SER A 213 -16.55 -8.64 -5.62
CA SER A 213 -15.66 -8.57 -6.81
C SER A 213 -14.21 -8.27 -6.45
N THR A 214 -13.99 -7.66 -5.28
CA THR A 214 -12.67 -7.47 -4.66
C THR A 214 -12.80 -7.69 -3.15
N PRO A 215 -11.82 -8.35 -2.52
CA PRO A 215 -11.83 -8.51 -1.07
C PRO A 215 -11.39 -7.24 -0.35
N TYR A 216 -10.85 -6.23 -1.05
CA TYR A 216 -10.35 -5.00 -0.44
C TYR A 216 -11.38 -3.87 -0.47
N PRO A 217 -11.40 -2.97 0.54
CA PRO A 217 -10.70 -3.07 1.82
C PRO A 217 -11.10 -4.33 2.60
N ILE A 218 -10.12 -5.03 3.19
CA ILE A 218 -10.31 -6.38 3.76
C ILE A 218 -11.41 -6.43 4.84
N ASN A 219 -11.60 -5.32 5.54
CA ASN A 219 -12.61 -5.18 6.59
C ASN A 219 -14.05 -5.26 6.06
N ASN A 220 -14.28 -5.11 4.75
CA ASN A 220 -15.59 -5.34 4.14
C ASN A 220 -16.08 -6.77 4.35
N LEU A 221 -15.14 -7.73 4.43
CA LEU A 221 -15.44 -9.13 4.70
C LEU A 221 -15.95 -9.36 6.13
N ASN A 222 -15.87 -8.37 7.02
CA ASN A 222 -16.36 -8.49 8.40
C ASN A 222 -17.85 -8.84 8.49
N LYS A 223 -18.63 -8.52 7.44
CA LYS A 223 -20.05 -8.81 7.29
C LYS A 223 -20.36 -10.31 7.13
N ILE A 224 -19.38 -11.10 6.68
CA ILE A 224 -19.52 -12.55 6.55
C ILE A 224 -19.57 -13.15 7.97
N THR A 225 -20.63 -13.89 8.27
CA THR A 225 -20.86 -14.52 9.59
C THR A 225 -20.38 -15.96 9.61
N ALA A 226 -20.27 -16.57 10.80
CA ALA A 226 -19.79 -17.94 10.98
C ALA A 226 -20.71 -19.00 10.34
N GLU A 227 -21.98 -18.67 10.15
CA GLU A 227 -22.98 -19.56 9.53
C GLU A 227 -22.92 -19.53 7.99
N SER A 228 -22.09 -18.67 7.41
CA SER A 228 -21.92 -18.59 5.96
C SER A 228 -20.98 -19.68 5.43
N ASN A 229 -21.21 -20.06 4.18
CA ASN A 229 -20.24 -20.77 3.37
C ASN A 229 -19.69 -19.81 2.32
N VAL A 230 -18.37 -19.65 2.30
CA VAL A 230 -17.65 -18.74 1.41
C VAL A 230 -16.91 -19.55 0.37
N ILE A 231 -17.11 -19.20 -0.90
CA ILE A 231 -16.32 -19.73 -2.00
C ILE A 231 -15.34 -18.64 -2.43
N VAL A 232 -14.04 -18.92 -2.34
CA VAL A 232 -12.96 -18.04 -2.79
C VAL A 232 -12.48 -18.53 -4.16
N GLN A 233 -12.63 -17.66 -5.17
CA GLN A 233 -12.13 -17.93 -6.52
C GLN A 233 -10.67 -17.44 -6.64
N GLY A 234 -9.76 -18.38 -6.88
CA GLY A 234 -8.32 -18.15 -7.05
C GLY A 234 -7.49 -18.63 -5.86
N ILE A 235 -6.23 -18.99 -6.14
CA ILE A 235 -5.26 -19.51 -5.16
C ILE A 235 -4.01 -18.62 -5.01
N GLY A 236 -4.08 -17.38 -5.51
CA GLY A 236 -3.00 -16.39 -5.41
C GLY A 236 -2.90 -15.73 -4.03
N LEU A 237 -1.96 -14.79 -3.89
CA LEU A 237 -1.70 -14.08 -2.62
C LEU A 237 -2.95 -13.42 -2.01
N THR A 238 -3.83 -12.86 -2.85
CA THR A 238 -5.09 -12.26 -2.40
C THR A 238 -6.02 -13.27 -1.72
N ALA A 239 -6.01 -14.55 -2.13
CA ALA A 239 -6.82 -15.58 -1.47
C ALA A 239 -6.34 -15.83 -0.03
N TYR A 240 -5.03 -15.78 0.23
CA TYR A 240 -4.48 -15.88 1.57
C TYR A 240 -4.90 -14.73 2.48
N ASP A 241 -5.04 -13.51 1.94
CA ASP A 241 -5.56 -12.38 2.71
C ASP A 241 -7.03 -12.58 3.12
N VAL A 242 -7.85 -13.12 2.21
CA VAL A 242 -9.25 -13.50 2.51
C VAL A 242 -9.30 -14.56 3.60
N ILE A 243 -8.51 -15.63 3.45
CA ILE A 243 -8.44 -16.71 4.44
C ILE A 243 -8.00 -16.15 5.79
N SER A 244 -6.94 -15.34 5.81
CA SER A 244 -6.41 -14.73 7.02
C SER A 244 -7.45 -13.84 7.70
N GLN A 245 -8.19 -13.02 6.96
CA GLN A 245 -9.25 -12.19 7.52
C GLN A 245 -10.40 -13.03 8.10
N LEU A 246 -10.77 -14.12 7.42
CA LEU A 246 -11.87 -15.00 7.84
C LEU A 246 -11.46 -16.02 8.92
N THR A 247 -10.17 -16.08 9.29
CA THR A 247 -9.62 -16.98 10.30
C THR A 247 -8.96 -16.20 11.45
N ILE A 248 -7.70 -15.79 11.29
CA ILE A 248 -6.94 -15.00 12.26
C ILE A 248 -7.66 -13.68 12.57
N GLY A 249 -8.21 -13.01 11.55
CA GLY A 249 -9.03 -11.80 11.71
C GLY A 249 -10.30 -12.01 12.53
N ARG A 250 -10.72 -13.25 12.76
CA ARG A 250 -11.86 -13.63 13.62
C ARG A 250 -11.45 -14.08 15.03
N GLY A 251 -10.15 -14.06 15.31
CA GLY A 251 -9.57 -14.43 16.61
C GLY A 251 -8.98 -15.83 16.64
N GLY A 252 -8.96 -16.54 15.51
CA GLY A 252 -8.25 -17.81 15.39
C GLY A 252 -6.74 -17.64 15.56
N LYS A 253 -6.06 -18.71 15.98
CA LYS A 253 -4.64 -18.65 16.34
C LYS A 253 -3.90 -19.86 15.84
N PHE A 254 -2.63 -19.68 15.53
CA PHE A 254 -1.72 -20.79 15.30
C PHE A 254 -0.83 -20.99 16.55
N SER A 255 -0.69 -22.24 16.99
CA SER A 255 0.36 -22.66 17.92
C SER A 255 1.32 -23.60 17.20
N ARG A 256 2.54 -23.70 17.72
CA ARG A 256 3.49 -24.73 17.31
C ARG A 256 3.58 -25.76 18.43
N GLU A 257 3.18 -26.98 18.14
CA GLU A 257 3.19 -28.14 19.06
C GLU A 257 4.05 -29.21 18.40
N ASP A 258 5.10 -29.66 19.07
CA ASP A 258 6.04 -30.69 18.57
C ASP A 258 6.65 -30.40 17.18
N GLY A 259 6.81 -29.13 16.84
CA GLY A 259 7.33 -28.71 15.53
C GLY A 259 6.29 -28.68 14.41
N GLU A 260 5.03 -29.04 14.69
CA GLU A 260 3.92 -28.91 13.78
C GLU A 260 3.10 -27.65 14.07
N LEU A 261 2.56 -27.04 13.01
CA LEU A 261 1.70 -25.87 13.14
C LEU A 261 0.24 -26.32 13.28
N ARG A 262 -0.40 -25.97 14.39
CA ARG A 262 -1.81 -26.27 14.66
C ARG A 262 -2.63 -25.00 14.65
N TYR A 263 -3.71 -24.99 13.88
CA TYR A 263 -4.71 -23.91 13.91
C TYR A 263 -5.76 -24.19 14.99
N HIS A 264 -6.07 -23.18 15.77
CA HIS A 264 -7.10 -23.16 16.81
C HIS A 264 -8.21 -22.20 16.37
N PRO A 265 -9.37 -22.72 15.93
CA PRO A 265 -10.48 -21.88 15.52
C PRO A 265 -11.07 -21.12 16.71
N SER A 266 -11.54 -19.92 16.44
CA SER A 266 -12.28 -19.08 17.38
C SER A 266 -13.77 -19.44 17.47
N GLY A 267 -14.28 -20.21 16.51
CA GLY A 267 -15.70 -20.52 16.35
C GLY A 267 -16.49 -19.43 15.60
N LYS A 268 -15.81 -18.39 15.10
CA LYS A 268 -16.40 -17.28 14.33
C LYS A 268 -16.07 -17.36 12.83
N GLU A 269 -15.31 -18.36 12.43
CA GLU A 269 -14.94 -18.61 11.05
C GLU A 269 -16.13 -19.17 10.26
N PRO A 270 -16.38 -18.69 9.02
CA PRO A 270 -17.30 -19.35 8.11
C PRO A 270 -16.71 -20.67 7.58
N GLY A 271 -17.53 -21.49 6.92
CA GLY A 271 -17.01 -22.54 6.05
C GLY A 271 -16.30 -21.90 4.84
N ILE A 272 -15.05 -22.27 4.56
CA ILE A 272 -14.25 -21.70 3.46
C ILE A 272 -13.93 -22.79 2.44
N PHE A 273 -14.29 -22.54 1.19
CA PHE A 273 -13.98 -23.38 0.04
C PHE A 273 -13.15 -22.57 -0.95
N ILE A 274 -12.12 -23.18 -1.52
CA ILE A 274 -11.24 -22.52 -2.48
C ILE A 274 -11.26 -23.32 -3.78
N TYR A 275 -11.32 -22.64 -4.90
CA TYR A 275 -11.14 -23.25 -6.21
C TYR A 275 -10.32 -22.34 -7.12
N SER A 276 -9.74 -22.92 -8.17
CA SER A 276 -9.13 -22.20 -9.28
C SER A 276 -9.69 -22.77 -10.57
N THR A 277 -10.07 -21.89 -11.49
CA THR A 277 -10.43 -22.25 -12.87
C THR A 277 -9.19 -22.44 -13.72
#